data_AF-A0A016RV75-F1
#
_entry.id   AF-A0A016RV75-F1
#
_cell.length_a   1.000
_cell.length_b   1.000
_cell.length_c   1.000
_cell.angle_alpha   90.00
_cell.angle_beta   90.00
_cell.angle_gamma   90.00
#
_symmetry.space_group_name_H-M   'P 1'
#
loop_
_entity.id
_entity.type
_entity.pdbx_description
1 polymer ?
#
loop_
_entity_poly.entity_id
_entity_poly.type
_entity_poly.pdbx_seq_one_letter_code
_entity_poly.pdbx_strand_id
1 'polypeptide(L)'
;MMTPTKENYWGTMGSPMISFMDLSMINEHYYCKRICIEKRTKTKCENGGFPHPRDCGGKCICPGGYGGTLCDERPNDLGAVLYATSEWQHLYMTHYNLYKDIDYLKRTYWIKPNSTSPEKVSMEVKMTLINKNLDVGGCVFAGVEIKTNEDKTLTGHRLCSPKDLGGVLKSPCNYSKNSSHIVPVIFYAYNRPEIMIVAKLEYHYVPC
;
A
#
# COMPACT_ATOMS: atom_id res chain seq x y z
N MET A 1 25.85 8.34 2.12
CA MET A 1 24.44 8.44 1.67
C MET A 1 23.92 7.02 1.50
N MET A 2 22.82 6.64 2.13
CA MET A 2 22.21 5.32 1.89
C MET A 2 21.49 5.36 0.53
N THR A 3 21.71 4.36 -0.30
CA THR A 3 21.11 4.25 -1.64
C THR A 3 20.34 2.93 -1.75
N PRO A 4 19.12 2.92 -2.32
CA PRO A 4 18.38 1.68 -2.45
C PRO A 4 19.05 0.76 -3.47
N THR A 5 18.95 -0.55 -3.26
CA THR A 5 19.44 -1.54 -4.22
C THR A 5 18.61 -1.57 -5.50
N LYS A 6 17.34 -1.15 -5.43
CA LYS A 6 16.43 -1.02 -6.57
C LYS A 6 15.98 0.43 -6.71
N GLU A 7 16.14 0.99 -7.89
CA GLU A 7 15.88 2.41 -8.15
C GLU A 7 14.44 2.85 -7.82
N ASN A 8 13.47 1.97 -8.06
CA ASN A 8 12.06 2.22 -7.73
C ASN A 8 11.74 2.28 -6.23
N TYR A 9 12.74 2.33 -5.34
CA TYR A 9 12.59 2.62 -3.91
C TYR A 9 13.16 3.98 -3.49
N TRP A 10 13.68 4.78 -4.43
CA TRP A 10 14.20 6.12 -4.13
C TRP A 10 13.18 7.01 -3.41
N GLY A 11 11.93 7.03 -3.88
CA GLY A 11 10.85 7.77 -3.24
C GLY A 11 10.37 7.19 -1.90
N THR A 12 10.70 5.93 -1.62
CA THR A 12 10.35 5.27 -0.34
C THR A 12 11.36 5.62 0.76
N MET A 13 12.64 5.73 0.42
CA MET A 13 13.70 6.05 1.36
C MET A 13 13.64 7.50 1.85
N GLY A 14 13.76 7.69 3.17
CA GLY A 14 13.73 9.03 3.79
C GLY A 14 12.32 9.60 3.97
N SER A 15 11.28 8.81 3.72
CA SER A 15 9.90 9.23 3.96
C SER A 15 9.60 9.42 5.46
N PRO A 16 8.80 10.43 5.84
CA PRO A 16 8.37 10.68 7.22
C PRO A 16 7.25 9.74 7.69
N MET A 17 6.50 9.12 6.77
CA MET A 17 5.46 8.15 7.14
C MET A 17 6.08 6.89 7.77
N ILE A 18 5.74 6.60 9.03
CA ILE A 18 6.12 5.38 9.74
C ILE A 18 5.73 4.13 8.93
N SER A 19 6.66 3.20 8.75
CA SER A 19 6.36 1.92 8.09
C SER A 19 5.67 0.95 9.07
N PHE A 20 4.91 0.00 8.53
CA PHE A 20 4.38 -1.08 9.35
C PHE A 20 5.50 -1.91 9.99
N MET A 21 6.64 -2.05 9.31
CA MET A 21 7.79 -2.76 9.85
C MET A 21 8.36 -2.06 11.09
N ASP A 22 8.50 -0.73 11.07
CA ASP A 22 8.95 0.05 12.23
C ASP A 22 8.00 -0.14 13.42
N LEU A 23 6.69 0.00 13.17
CA LEU A 23 5.67 -0.21 14.18
C LEU A 23 5.73 -1.64 14.75
N SER A 24 5.88 -2.64 13.89
CA SER A 24 5.98 -4.06 14.23
C SER A 24 7.24 -4.36 15.06
N MET A 25 8.38 -3.78 14.70
CA MET A 25 9.66 -3.93 15.41
C MET A 25 9.60 -3.30 16.80
N ILE A 26 9.01 -2.10 16.93
CA ILE A 26 8.83 -1.44 18.23
C ILE A 26 7.91 -2.28 19.13
N ASN A 27 6.79 -2.80 18.59
CA ASN A 27 5.88 -3.67 19.34
C ASN A 27 6.52 -4.99 19.75
N GLU A 28 7.48 -5.51 18.98
CA GLU A 28 8.29 -6.67 19.37
C GLU A 28 9.26 -6.32 20.50
N HIS A 29 10.00 -5.22 20.33
CA HIS A 29 11.04 -4.77 21.28
C HIS A 29 10.48 -4.53 22.69
N TYR A 30 9.31 -3.90 22.78
CA TYR A 30 8.61 -3.66 24.05
C TYR A 30 7.66 -4.81 24.45
N TYR A 31 7.83 -6.01 23.88
CA TYR A 31 7.06 -7.22 24.20
C TYR A 31 5.54 -7.10 24.06
N CYS A 32 5.03 -6.08 23.35
CA CYS A 32 3.60 -5.84 23.18
C CYS A 32 2.92 -6.99 22.44
N LYS A 33 3.60 -7.59 21.46
CA LYS A 33 3.10 -8.77 20.74
C LYS A 33 2.90 -10.00 21.64
N ARG A 34 3.65 -10.11 22.76
CA ARG A 34 3.56 -11.25 23.69
C ARG A 34 2.29 -11.21 24.54
N ILE A 35 1.74 -10.02 24.81
CA ILE A 35 0.52 -9.84 25.62
C ILE A 35 -0.62 -10.75 25.12
N CYS A 36 -0.81 -10.83 23.80
CA CYS A 36 -1.87 -11.64 23.20
C CYS A 36 -1.56 -13.14 23.12
N ILE A 37 -0.28 -13.52 23.21
CA ILE A 37 0.12 -14.93 23.33
C ILE A 37 -0.25 -15.44 24.73
N GLU A 38 0.03 -14.63 25.76
CA GLU A 38 -0.23 -14.97 27.16
C GLU A 38 -1.72 -15.04 27.49
N LYS A 39 -2.54 -14.15 26.93
CA LYS A 39 -4.00 -14.12 27.15
C LYS A 39 -4.76 -15.32 26.55
N ARG A 40 -4.11 -16.16 25.73
CA ARG A 40 -4.69 -17.32 25.01
C ARG A 40 -5.90 -17.02 24.10
N THR A 41 -6.37 -15.78 24.04
CA THR A 41 -7.35 -15.28 23.08
C THR A 41 -6.61 -14.46 22.03
N LYS A 42 -6.41 -15.05 20.84
CA LYS A 42 -5.80 -14.32 19.72
C LYS A 42 -6.64 -14.47 18.46
N THR A 43 -7.02 -13.34 17.90
CA THR A 43 -7.50 -13.25 16.54
C THR A 43 -6.37 -13.62 15.59
N LYS A 44 -6.67 -14.43 14.57
CA LYS A 44 -5.71 -14.70 13.50
C LYS A 44 -5.76 -13.53 12.51
N CYS A 45 -4.71 -12.73 12.49
CA CYS A 45 -4.56 -11.64 11.54
C CYS A 45 -4.00 -12.16 10.21
N GLU A 46 -4.54 -11.67 9.11
CA GLU A 46 -4.15 -11.98 7.75
C GLU A 46 -3.16 -10.92 7.21
N ASN A 47 -2.62 -11.18 6.02
CA ASN A 47 -1.69 -10.30 5.30
C ASN A 47 -0.46 -9.82 6.11
N GLY A 48 -0.06 -10.56 7.15
CA GLY A 48 1.09 -10.22 8.00
C GLY A 48 0.79 -9.24 9.14
N GLY A 49 -0.49 -8.95 9.42
CA GLY A 49 -0.90 -8.21 10.60
C GLY A 49 -0.61 -8.96 11.91
N PHE A 50 -0.71 -8.27 13.04
CA PHE A 50 -0.59 -8.89 14.37
C PHE A 50 -1.68 -8.41 15.34
N PRO A 51 -2.07 -9.22 16.34
CA PRO A 51 -3.14 -8.86 17.26
C PRO A 51 -2.85 -7.56 18.02
N HIS A 52 -3.88 -6.75 18.22
CA HIS A 52 -3.74 -5.49 18.94
C HIS A 52 -3.49 -5.77 20.44
N PRO A 53 -2.42 -5.26 21.06
CA PRO A 53 -2.05 -5.62 22.43
C PRO A 53 -3.09 -5.27 23.50
N ARG A 54 -3.93 -4.25 23.21
CA ARG A 54 -5.04 -3.85 24.09
C ARG A 54 -6.36 -4.59 23.80
N ASP A 55 -6.45 -5.27 22.66
CA ASP A 55 -7.64 -6.01 22.23
C ASP A 55 -7.23 -7.21 21.36
N CYS A 56 -6.84 -8.29 22.04
CA CYS A 56 -6.23 -9.45 21.39
C CYS A 56 -7.22 -10.31 20.59
N GLY A 57 -8.52 -10.22 20.90
CA GLY A 57 -9.59 -11.05 20.31
C GLY A 57 -10.52 -10.30 19.37
N GLY A 58 -10.44 -8.96 19.33
CA GLY A 58 -11.35 -8.13 18.54
C GLY A 58 -10.67 -7.26 17.48
N LYS A 59 -9.34 -7.21 17.42
CA LYS A 59 -8.65 -6.28 16.51
C LYS A 59 -7.22 -6.69 16.13
N CYS A 60 -6.86 -6.42 14.88
CA CYS A 60 -5.49 -6.51 14.39
C CYS A 60 -4.88 -5.14 14.10
N ILE A 61 -3.55 -5.05 14.20
CA ILE A 61 -2.75 -3.96 13.64
C ILE A 61 -2.33 -4.42 12.24
N CYS A 62 -2.70 -3.64 11.22
CA CYS A 62 -2.60 -4.05 9.82
C CYS A 62 -1.47 -3.36 9.07
N PRO A 63 -0.83 -4.04 8.10
CA PRO A 63 0.08 -3.40 7.16
C PRO A 63 -0.61 -2.31 6.35
N GLY A 64 0.19 -1.34 5.88
CA GLY A 64 -0.32 -0.26 5.04
C GLY A 64 -1.05 -0.81 3.81
N GLY A 65 -2.25 -0.28 3.55
CA GLY A 65 -3.11 -0.75 2.47
C GLY A 65 -4.05 -1.90 2.85
N TYR A 66 -4.03 -2.38 4.10
CA TYR A 66 -4.92 -3.41 4.63
C TYR A 66 -5.65 -2.91 5.88
N GLY A 67 -6.86 -3.41 6.12
CA GLY A 67 -7.73 -2.97 7.21
C GLY A 67 -8.76 -4.04 7.59
N GLY A 68 -9.81 -3.62 8.28
CA GLY A 68 -10.77 -4.54 8.90
C GLY A 68 -10.23 -5.16 10.18
N THR A 69 -11.06 -6.01 10.80
CA THR A 69 -10.71 -6.66 12.08
C THR A 69 -9.54 -7.63 11.93
N LEU A 70 -9.45 -8.32 10.79
CA LEU A 70 -8.44 -9.35 10.52
C LEU A 70 -7.35 -8.91 9.54
N CYS A 71 -7.32 -7.67 9.07
CA CYS A 71 -6.41 -7.21 8.00
C CYS A 71 -6.64 -7.87 6.63
N ASP A 72 -7.82 -8.44 6.39
CA ASP A 72 -8.27 -9.07 5.15
C ASP A 72 -9.24 -8.19 4.35
N GLU A 73 -9.51 -6.98 4.85
CA GLU A 73 -10.37 -5.98 4.20
C GLU A 73 -9.57 -4.77 3.71
N ARG A 74 -10.17 -4.01 2.79
CA ARG A 74 -9.62 -2.75 2.33
C ARG A 74 -9.81 -1.70 3.42
N PRO A 75 -8.84 -0.80 3.67
CA PRO A 75 -9.03 0.33 4.58
C PRO A 75 -10.30 1.13 4.26
N ASN A 76 -11.01 1.59 5.30
CA ASN A 76 -12.19 2.42 5.14
C ASN A 76 -11.81 3.90 4.92
N ASP A 77 -11.20 4.19 3.76
CA ASP A 77 -10.59 5.48 3.42
C ASP A 77 -11.06 6.05 2.07
N LEU A 78 -12.32 5.78 1.71
CA LEU A 78 -12.98 6.23 0.46
C LEU A 78 -12.35 5.73 -0.86
N GLY A 79 -11.44 4.75 -0.81
CA GLY A 79 -10.98 4.06 -2.00
C GLY A 79 -11.95 2.96 -2.46
N ALA A 80 -11.50 2.10 -3.39
CA ALA A 80 -12.35 1.07 -3.99
C ALA A 80 -11.57 -0.20 -4.36
N VAL A 81 -12.29 -1.27 -4.68
CA VAL A 81 -11.71 -2.46 -5.32
C VAL A 81 -11.80 -2.28 -6.84
N LEU A 82 -10.68 -2.53 -7.52
CA LEU A 82 -10.54 -2.50 -8.97
C LEU A 82 -10.19 -3.92 -9.44
N TYR A 83 -10.71 -4.30 -10.61
CA TYR A 83 -10.45 -5.61 -11.19
C TYR A 83 -9.62 -5.46 -12.46
N ALA A 84 -8.47 -6.12 -12.50
CA ALA A 84 -7.59 -6.12 -13.65
C ALA A 84 -8.07 -7.06 -14.76
N THR A 85 -7.92 -6.64 -16.00
CA THR A 85 -8.09 -7.45 -17.21
C THR A 85 -6.74 -7.77 -17.86
N SER A 86 -6.73 -8.53 -18.95
CA SER A 86 -5.53 -8.69 -19.79
C SER A 86 -5.12 -7.36 -20.45
N GLU A 87 -6.10 -6.51 -20.74
CA GLU A 87 -5.91 -5.18 -21.31
C GLU A 87 -5.60 -4.15 -20.23
N TRP A 88 -4.83 -3.12 -20.61
CA TRP A 88 -4.52 -1.97 -19.77
C TRP A 88 -5.77 -1.18 -19.41
N GLN A 89 -6.04 -1.08 -18.12
CA GLN A 89 -7.04 -0.20 -17.52
C GLN A 89 -6.35 0.99 -16.85
N HIS A 90 -7.11 2.02 -16.51
CA HIS A 90 -6.56 3.23 -15.91
C HIS A 90 -7.29 3.65 -14.64
N LEU A 91 -6.52 4.20 -13.70
CA LEU A 91 -7.01 4.86 -12.49
C LEU A 91 -6.48 6.30 -12.50
N TYR A 92 -7.38 7.26 -12.67
CA TYR A 92 -7.07 8.69 -12.54
C TYR A 92 -7.60 9.19 -11.20
N MET A 93 -6.77 9.94 -10.46
CA MET A 93 -7.14 10.44 -9.14
C MET A 93 -6.58 11.83 -8.90
N THR A 94 -7.39 12.64 -8.22
CA THR A 94 -6.96 13.87 -7.55
C THR A 94 -7.17 13.69 -6.05
N HIS A 95 -6.11 13.90 -5.26
CA HIS A 95 -6.14 13.70 -3.82
C HIS A 95 -5.37 14.80 -3.09
N TYR A 96 -5.91 15.26 -1.98
CA TYR A 96 -5.36 16.35 -1.17
C TYR A 96 -5.83 16.17 0.29
N ASN A 97 -5.19 16.87 1.22
CA ASN A 97 -5.52 16.77 2.64
C ASN A 97 -5.90 18.15 3.20
N LEU A 98 -7.13 18.30 3.70
CA LEU A 98 -7.62 19.51 4.37
C LEU A 98 -7.81 19.32 5.88
N TYR A 99 -7.51 18.13 6.42
CA TYR A 99 -7.73 17.81 7.83
C TYR A 99 -6.54 18.28 8.68
N LYS A 100 -6.82 19.19 9.63
CA LYS A 100 -5.78 19.79 10.49
C LYS A 100 -5.07 18.78 11.41
N ASP A 101 -5.76 17.71 11.80
CA ASP A 101 -5.28 16.76 12.81
C ASP A 101 -4.74 15.44 12.21
N ILE A 102 -4.61 15.35 10.89
CA ILE A 102 -4.15 14.15 10.20
C ILE A 102 -2.97 14.53 9.32
N ASP A 103 -1.75 14.09 9.68
CA ASP A 103 -0.54 14.41 8.89
C ASP A 103 -0.67 13.98 7.44
N TYR A 104 -1.12 12.74 7.18
CA TYR A 104 -1.31 12.19 5.85
C TYR A 104 -2.71 11.61 5.69
N LEU A 105 -3.50 12.22 4.81
CA LEU A 105 -4.75 11.61 4.37
C LEU A 105 -4.44 10.59 3.27
N LYS A 106 -4.99 9.38 3.40
CA LYS A 106 -4.80 8.29 2.46
C LYS A 106 -6.09 7.91 1.75
N ARG A 107 -5.98 7.32 0.56
CA ARG A 107 -7.07 6.69 -0.17
C ARG A 107 -6.56 5.43 -0.85
N THR A 108 -7.09 4.27 -0.46
CA THR A 108 -6.54 2.96 -0.84
C THR A 108 -7.43 2.25 -1.85
N TYR A 109 -6.85 1.96 -3.01
CA TYR A 109 -7.43 1.09 -4.03
C TYR A 109 -6.80 -0.29 -3.97
N TRP A 110 -7.62 -1.32 -4.11
CA TRP A 110 -7.17 -2.70 -4.23
C TRP A 110 -7.32 -3.18 -5.66
N ILE A 111 -6.21 -3.44 -6.33
CA ILE A 111 -6.26 -4.08 -7.64
C ILE A 111 -6.24 -5.59 -7.42
N LYS A 112 -7.28 -6.28 -7.90
CA LYS A 112 -7.46 -7.73 -7.82
C LYS A 112 -7.56 -8.33 -9.23
N PRO A 113 -7.24 -9.62 -9.40
CA PRO A 113 -7.61 -10.36 -10.61
C PRO A 113 -9.13 -10.33 -10.83
N ASN A 114 -9.54 -10.22 -12.09
CA ASN A 114 -10.91 -10.41 -12.55
C ASN A 114 -11.32 -11.90 -12.43
N SER A 115 -12.61 -12.20 -12.31
CA SER A 115 -13.18 -13.56 -12.36
C SER A 115 -12.85 -14.36 -13.64
N THR A 116 -12.58 -13.70 -14.76
CA THR A 116 -12.17 -14.31 -16.04
C THR A 116 -10.65 -14.47 -16.18
N SER A 117 -9.88 -14.12 -15.14
CA SER A 117 -8.42 -14.28 -15.18
C SER A 117 -8.04 -15.76 -15.27
N PRO A 118 -6.92 -16.09 -15.94
CA PRO A 118 -6.32 -17.43 -15.91
C PRO A 118 -6.06 -17.93 -14.49
N GLU A 119 -5.74 -19.23 -14.33
CA GLU A 119 -5.53 -19.84 -13.01
C GLU A 119 -4.49 -19.08 -12.18
N LYS A 120 -3.40 -18.64 -12.81
CA LYS A 120 -2.33 -17.85 -12.21
C LYS A 120 -2.01 -16.63 -13.06
N VAL A 121 -1.85 -15.49 -12.39
CA VAL A 121 -1.47 -14.23 -13.05
C VAL A 121 -0.46 -13.46 -12.20
N SER A 122 0.22 -12.52 -12.83
CA SER A 122 0.95 -11.42 -12.20
C SER A 122 0.27 -10.11 -12.55
N MET A 123 0.25 -9.16 -11.61
CA MET A 123 -0.30 -7.83 -11.80
C MET A 123 0.81 -6.86 -12.18
N GLU A 124 0.62 -6.08 -13.22
CA GLU A 124 1.55 -5.04 -13.65
C GLU A 124 0.87 -3.67 -13.51
N VAL A 125 1.57 -2.73 -12.87
CA VAL A 125 1.09 -1.38 -12.60
C VAL A 125 2.18 -0.37 -12.92
N LYS A 126 1.84 0.73 -13.59
CA LYS A 126 2.76 1.84 -13.87
C LYS A 126 2.06 3.18 -13.70
N MET A 127 2.82 4.21 -13.30
CA MET A 127 2.33 5.59 -13.31
C MET A 127 2.56 6.22 -14.68
N THR A 128 1.54 6.87 -15.23
CA THR A 128 1.59 7.49 -16.56
C THR A 128 1.38 8.99 -16.55
N LEU A 129 0.88 9.53 -15.43
CA LEU A 129 0.80 10.97 -15.22
C LEU A 129 0.99 11.29 -13.74
N ILE A 130 1.68 12.38 -13.45
CA ILE A 130 1.69 13.05 -12.16
C ILE A 130 1.86 14.56 -12.34
N ASN A 131 1.25 15.38 -11.49
CA ASN A 131 1.52 16.82 -11.47
C ASN A 131 2.94 17.12 -10.96
N LYS A 132 3.47 18.29 -11.32
CA LYS A 132 4.81 18.75 -10.94
C LYS A 132 4.85 19.20 -9.47
N ASN A 133 6.06 19.44 -8.96
CA ASN A 133 6.36 20.00 -7.63
C ASN A 133 6.12 19.07 -6.43
N LEU A 134 6.08 17.76 -6.66
CA LEU A 134 6.03 16.73 -5.61
C LEU A 134 7.35 15.95 -5.43
N ASP A 135 8.31 16.13 -6.37
CA ASP A 135 9.62 15.44 -6.41
C ASP A 135 10.57 15.98 -5.33
N VAL A 136 10.36 15.52 -4.11
CA VAL A 136 11.24 15.72 -2.95
C VAL A 136 11.60 14.35 -2.40
N GLY A 137 12.87 14.17 -2.00
CA GLY A 137 13.37 12.89 -1.47
C GLY A 137 12.47 12.33 -0.38
N GLY A 138 12.14 11.04 -0.46
CA GLY A 138 11.18 10.39 0.43
C GLY A 138 9.71 10.66 0.11
N CYS A 139 9.40 11.33 -1.00
CA CYS A 139 8.05 11.68 -1.44
C CYS A 139 7.20 12.29 -0.32
N VAL A 140 7.78 13.28 0.37
CA VAL A 140 7.23 13.77 1.64
C VAL A 140 5.89 14.51 1.50
N PHE A 141 5.59 15.11 0.36
CA PHE A 141 4.39 15.96 0.23
C PHE A 141 3.16 15.17 -0.19
N ALA A 142 3.22 14.49 -1.33
CA ALA A 142 2.14 13.64 -1.82
C ALA A 142 2.71 12.65 -2.82
N GLY A 143 2.00 11.55 -3.02
CA GLY A 143 2.47 10.49 -3.88
C GLY A 143 1.47 9.34 -3.98
N VAL A 144 1.90 8.32 -4.72
CA VAL A 144 1.23 7.03 -4.77
C VAL A 144 2.19 5.98 -4.22
N GLU A 145 1.76 5.21 -3.22
CA GLU A 145 2.44 3.99 -2.79
C GLU A 145 1.83 2.78 -3.49
N ILE A 146 2.62 2.03 -4.26
CA ILE A 146 2.20 0.81 -4.96
C ILE A 146 2.90 -0.38 -4.33
N LYS A 147 2.12 -1.33 -3.81
CA LYS A 147 2.62 -2.50 -3.08
C LYS A 147 2.53 -3.76 -3.93
N THR A 148 3.60 -4.05 -4.67
CA THR A 148 3.74 -5.29 -5.47
C THR A 148 4.57 -6.37 -4.78
N ASN A 149 5.05 -6.13 -3.57
CA ASN A 149 5.87 -7.07 -2.80
C ASN A 149 5.13 -8.39 -2.50
N GLU A 150 5.90 -9.48 -2.40
CA GLU A 150 5.41 -10.75 -1.86
C GLU A 150 5.07 -10.61 -0.38
N ASP A 151 6.02 -10.09 0.40
CA ASP A 151 5.80 -9.71 1.79
C ASP A 151 4.97 -8.42 1.88
N LYS A 152 3.74 -8.56 2.37
CA LYS A 152 2.75 -7.46 2.47
C LYS A 152 3.07 -6.48 3.59
N THR A 153 3.95 -6.85 4.52
CA THR A 153 4.36 -6.01 5.66
C THR A 153 5.29 -4.87 5.24
N LEU A 154 6.00 -5.02 4.12
CA LEU A 154 6.97 -4.04 3.63
C LEU A 154 6.30 -2.82 2.99
N THR A 155 6.86 -1.63 3.19
CA THR A 155 6.46 -0.42 2.45
C THR A 155 6.64 -0.64 0.95
N GLY A 156 5.66 -0.21 0.16
CA GLY A 156 5.72 -0.31 -1.29
C GLY A 156 6.62 0.73 -1.96
N HIS A 157 6.49 0.82 -3.27
CA HIS A 157 7.12 1.82 -4.12
C HIS A 157 6.38 3.14 -4.00
N ARG A 158 7.03 4.19 -3.47
CA ARG A 158 6.46 5.54 -3.44
C ARG A 158 6.90 6.33 -4.65
N LEU A 159 5.93 6.74 -5.46
CA LEU A 159 6.13 7.50 -6.69
C LEU A 159 5.56 8.90 -6.50
N CYS A 160 6.35 9.92 -6.81
CA CYS A 160 5.99 11.34 -6.67
C CYS A 160 6.64 12.26 -7.71
N SER A 161 7.42 11.70 -8.64
CA SER A 161 8.18 12.46 -9.64
C SER A 161 7.77 12.10 -11.07
N PRO A 162 7.88 13.04 -12.03
CA PRO A 162 7.84 12.71 -13.44
C PRO A 162 8.89 11.67 -13.87
N LYS A 163 9.98 11.50 -13.10
CA LYS A 163 10.99 10.45 -13.35
C LYS A 163 10.48 9.04 -13.08
N ASP A 164 9.41 8.89 -12.30
CA ASP A 164 8.81 7.62 -11.96
C ASP A 164 7.84 7.11 -13.06
N LEU A 165 7.58 7.92 -14.09
CA LEU A 165 6.61 7.61 -15.13
C LEU A 165 7.10 6.46 -16.03
N GLY A 166 6.18 5.56 -16.38
CA GLY A 166 6.42 4.44 -17.29
C GLY A 166 7.10 3.22 -16.66
N GLY A 167 7.65 3.34 -15.44
CA GLY A 167 8.24 2.21 -14.71
C GLY A 167 7.19 1.16 -14.35
N VAL A 168 7.30 -0.05 -14.91
CA VAL A 168 6.37 -1.15 -14.66
C VAL A 168 6.75 -1.86 -13.36
N LEU A 169 5.83 -1.86 -12.41
CA LEU A 169 5.92 -2.60 -11.15
C LEU A 169 5.10 -3.88 -11.27
N LYS A 170 5.76 -5.02 -11.11
CA LYS A 170 5.17 -6.34 -11.27
C LYS A 170 5.02 -7.06 -9.94
N SER A 171 3.85 -7.64 -9.66
CA SER A 171 3.65 -8.53 -8.52
C SER A 171 4.18 -9.94 -8.79
N PRO A 172 4.52 -10.72 -7.74
CA PRO A 172 4.71 -12.15 -7.87
C PRO A 172 3.53 -12.82 -8.54
N CYS A 173 3.81 -13.90 -9.24
CA CYS A 173 2.77 -14.77 -9.80
C CYS A 173 1.97 -15.41 -8.65
N ASN A 174 0.64 -15.35 -8.72
CA ASN A 174 -0.22 -15.99 -7.73
C ASN A 174 -1.55 -16.44 -8.37
N TYR A 175 -2.24 -17.36 -7.68
CA TYR A 175 -3.54 -17.85 -8.10
C TYR A 175 -4.56 -16.72 -8.14
N SER A 176 -5.33 -16.61 -9.22
CA SER A 176 -6.31 -15.54 -9.40
C SER A 176 -7.45 -15.59 -8.39
N LYS A 177 -7.78 -16.80 -7.90
CA LYS A 177 -8.81 -17.03 -6.87
C LYS A 177 -8.32 -16.77 -5.43
N ASN A 178 -7.03 -16.53 -5.23
CA ASN A 178 -6.49 -16.27 -3.91
C ASN A 178 -6.93 -14.88 -3.44
N SER A 179 -7.67 -14.83 -2.32
CA SER A 179 -8.17 -13.57 -1.75
C SER A 179 -7.06 -12.60 -1.34
N SER A 180 -5.84 -13.10 -1.10
CA SER A 180 -4.65 -12.31 -0.77
C SER A 180 -3.87 -11.82 -2.00
N HIS A 181 -4.29 -12.22 -3.21
CA HIS A 181 -3.71 -11.72 -4.45
C HIS A 181 -4.23 -10.30 -4.74
N ILE A 182 -3.58 -9.34 -4.09
CA ILE A 182 -3.95 -7.93 -4.09
C ILE A 182 -2.70 -7.10 -4.31
N VAL A 183 -2.81 -6.07 -5.15
CA VAL A 183 -1.88 -4.94 -5.22
C VAL A 183 -2.56 -3.69 -4.65
N PRO A 184 -2.24 -3.31 -3.40
CA PRO A 184 -2.67 -2.03 -2.87
C PRO A 184 -2.01 -0.86 -3.61
N VAL A 185 -2.83 0.12 -3.98
CA VAL A 185 -2.44 1.42 -4.52
C VAL A 185 -2.97 2.49 -3.58
N ILE A 186 -2.07 3.23 -2.95
CA ILE A 186 -2.40 4.15 -1.86
C ILE A 186 -2.03 5.56 -2.29
N PHE A 187 -3.01 6.38 -2.60
CA PHE A 187 -2.80 7.82 -2.76
C PHE A 187 -2.67 8.45 -1.39
N TYR A 188 -1.69 9.33 -1.21
CA TYR A 188 -1.51 10.05 0.05
C TYR A 188 -1.14 11.51 -0.21
N ALA A 189 -1.56 12.39 0.70
CA ALA A 189 -1.22 13.80 0.68
C ALA A 189 -1.00 14.31 2.11
N TYR A 190 0.07 15.07 2.30
CA TYR A 190 0.42 15.72 3.55
C TYR A 190 -0.56 16.87 3.83
N ASN A 191 -0.82 17.14 5.11
CA ASN A 191 -1.68 18.21 5.60
C ASN A 191 -1.09 19.58 5.30
N ARG A 192 -1.28 20.02 4.06
CA ARG A 192 -0.89 21.32 3.58
C ARG A 192 -1.85 21.74 2.47
N PRO A 193 -2.58 22.86 2.61
CA PRO A 193 -3.64 23.24 1.65
C PRO A 193 -3.18 23.38 0.19
N GLU A 194 -1.91 23.75 -0.02
CA GLU A 194 -1.35 23.91 -1.37
C GLU A 194 -0.89 22.59 -2.01
N ILE A 195 -0.88 21.49 -1.26
CA ILE A 195 -0.40 20.19 -1.72
C ILE A 195 -1.59 19.34 -2.19
N MET A 196 -1.50 18.95 -3.46
CA MET A 196 -2.44 18.06 -4.10
C MET A 196 -1.66 17.16 -5.05
N ILE A 197 -2.05 15.90 -5.13
CA ILE A 197 -1.60 14.99 -6.18
C ILE A 197 -2.70 14.83 -7.22
N VAL A 198 -2.31 14.93 -8.47
CA VAL A 198 -3.08 14.54 -9.64
C VAL A 198 -2.27 13.49 -10.36
N ALA A 199 -2.74 12.24 -10.38
CA ALA A 199 -1.99 11.15 -11.00
C ALA A 199 -2.88 10.18 -11.77
N LYS A 200 -2.31 9.61 -12.84
CA LYS A 200 -2.89 8.51 -13.61
C LYS A 200 -1.99 7.30 -13.49
N LEU A 201 -2.59 6.17 -13.17
CA LEU A 201 -1.97 4.85 -13.17
C LEU A 201 -2.60 4.01 -14.28
N GLU A 202 -1.81 3.11 -14.84
CA GLU A 202 -2.29 2.05 -15.71
C GLU A 202 -1.99 0.70 -15.07
N TYR A 203 -2.93 -0.23 -15.16
CA TYR A 203 -2.80 -1.56 -14.58
C TYR A 203 -3.46 -2.63 -15.45
N HIS A 204 -2.93 -3.85 -15.40
CA HIS A 204 -3.50 -5.04 -16.00
C HIS A 204 -2.93 -6.30 -15.34
N TYR A 205 -3.39 -7.47 -15.73
CA TYR A 205 -2.74 -8.73 -15.40
C TYR A 205 -2.04 -9.32 -16.62
N VAL A 206 -0.99 -10.10 -16.36
CA VAL A 206 -0.35 -10.98 -17.34
C VAL A 206 -0.41 -12.42 -16.83
N PRO A 207 -0.68 -13.42 -17.70
CA PRO A 207 -0.58 -14.82 -17.31
C PRO A 207 0.82 -15.17 -16.82
N CYS A 208 0.87 -16.14 -15.90
CA CYS A 208 2.06 -16.95 -15.69
C CYS A 208 1.91 -18.23 -16.54
#